data_AF-A0A2S1LHI3-F1
#
_entry.id   AF-A0A2S1LHI3-F1
#
_cell.length_a   1.000
_cell.length_b   1.000
_cell.length_c   1.000
_cell.angle_alpha   90.00
_cell.angle_beta   90.00
_cell.angle_gamma   90.00
#
_symmetry.space_group_name_H-M   'P 1'
#
loop_
_entity.id
_entity.type
_entity.pdbx_description
1 polymer ?
#
loop_
_entity_poly.entity_id
_entity_poly.type
_entity_poly.pdbx_seq_one_letter_code
_entity_poly.pdbx_strand_id
1 'polypeptide(L)'
;MKHFISLAILISFFSCKNSENKNNITQKETELTQKENKLETKTKEITAEKQMLKLNSEVENTIIYCENKKFIIKIDNLKNGDLRYSSWDKPKSIATKPTLVLYDGKVENQGTSGGSHYIFKTGEWSYIIENNLVGETAESTGVFLKLINNGKQQEYSKMINLTAKKDYDLASYSKGNLIGNWITPHYAVRKLSFFDNGRFTFDEGDGKKIEGKFKLIAKTVTLNFDNGTAKILKIGSGRANTSFSLVGEGESFSKQRK
;
A
#
# COMPACT_ATOMS: atom_id res chain seq x y z
N MET A 1 -6.48 -101.86 -14.04
CA MET A 1 -7.59 -101.13 -13.38
C MET A 1 -6.96 -100.29 -12.27
N LYS A 2 -6.59 -99.03 -12.52
CA LYS A 2 -7.43 -97.81 -12.42
C LYS A 2 -8.27 -97.81 -11.13
N HIS A 3 -7.83 -97.14 -10.07
CA HIS A 3 -8.23 -95.75 -9.78
C HIS A 3 -7.73 -95.31 -8.39
N PHE A 4 -6.82 -94.33 -8.39
CA PHE A 4 -6.74 -93.32 -7.34
C PHE A 4 -8.05 -92.52 -7.37
N ILE A 5 -8.75 -92.43 -6.25
CA ILE A 5 -9.80 -91.41 -6.05
C ILE A 5 -9.24 -90.37 -5.10
N SER A 6 -8.96 -89.23 -5.70
CA SER A 6 -8.54 -87.96 -5.10
C SER A 6 -9.60 -87.45 -4.13
N LEU A 7 -9.22 -87.30 -2.86
CA LEU A 7 -9.96 -86.51 -1.87
C LEU A 7 -9.33 -85.11 -1.83
N ALA A 8 -9.76 -84.23 -2.74
CA ALA A 8 -9.32 -82.83 -2.77
C ALA A 8 -10.43 -81.94 -3.33
N ILE A 9 -11.51 -81.74 -2.57
CA ILE A 9 -12.50 -80.68 -2.83
C ILE A 9 -12.97 -80.12 -1.48
N LEU A 10 -13.10 -78.79 -1.42
CA LEU A 10 -13.61 -77.92 -0.34
C LEU A 10 -12.60 -77.24 0.61
N ILE A 11 -11.60 -76.55 0.05
CA ILE A 11 -11.14 -75.27 0.65
C ILE A 11 -10.84 -74.27 -0.48
N SER A 12 -11.87 -73.70 -1.11
CA SER A 12 -11.67 -72.56 -2.03
C SER A 12 -12.69 -71.42 -1.88
N PHE A 13 -13.70 -71.54 -1.01
CA PHE A 13 -14.72 -70.48 -0.85
C PHE A 13 -14.49 -69.51 0.31
N PHE A 14 -13.48 -69.71 1.16
CA PHE A 14 -13.16 -68.77 2.25
C PHE A 14 -12.09 -67.72 1.90
N SER A 15 -11.44 -67.83 0.74
CA SER A 15 -10.35 -66.91 0.36
C SER A 15 -10.85 -65.60 -0.27
N CYS A 16 -11.97 -65.61 -1.02
CA CYS A 16 -12.46 -64.42 -1.72
C CYS A 16 -13.17 -63.40 -0.82
N LYS A 17 -13.95 -63.82 0.18
CA LYS A 17 -14.65 -62.88 1.08
C LYS A 17 -13.71 -62.05 1.97
N ASN A 18 -12.52 -62.57 2.25
CA ASN A 18 -11.56 -61.90 3.13
C ASN A 18 -10.71 -60.85 2.38
N SER A 19 -10.47 -61.02 1.07
CA SER A 19 -9.73 -60.04 0.27
C SER A 19 -10.60 -58.83 -0.12
N GLU A 20 -11.89 -59.03 -0.43
CA GLU A 20 -12.85 -57.95 -0.68
C GLU A 20 -13.03 -57.02 0.52
N ASN A 21 -13.10 -57.59 1.74
CA ASN A 21 -13.24 -56.82 2.96
C ASN A 21 -11.96 -56.01 3.28
N LYS A 22 -10.77 -56.61 3.09
CA LYS A 22 -9.48 -55.90 3.21
C LYS A 22 -9.37 -54.75 2.22
N ASN A 23 -9.73 -54.97 0.96
CA ASN A 23 -9.67 -53.93 -0.08
C ASN A 23 -10.61 -52.76 0.22
N ASN A 24 -11.83 -53.05 0.71
CA ASN A 24 -12.79 -52.02 1.14
C ASN A 24 -12.31 -51.20 2.35
N ILE A 25 -11.60 -51.83 3.30
CA ILE A 25 -11.02 -51.14 4.46
C ILE A 25 -9.89 -50.21 4.01
N THR A 26 -8.96 -50.69 3.17
CA THR A 26 -7.87 -49.88 2.62
C THR A 26 -8.38 -48.68 1.80
N GLN A 27 -9.45 -48.87 1.02
CA GLN A 27 -10.11 -47.77 0.31
C GLN A 27 -10.71 -46.72 1.27
N LYS A 28 -11.37 -47.14 2.36
CA LYS A 28 -11.89 -46.19 3.35
C LYS A 28 -10.80 -45.43 4.10
N GLU A 29 -9.69 -46.10 4.45
CA GLU A 29 -8.54 -45.47 5.11
C GLU A 29 -7.88 -44.41 4.21
N THR A 30 -7.73 -44.69 2.92
CA THR A 30 -7.21 -43.72 1.95
C THR A 30 -8.15 -42.53 1.74
N GLU A 31 -9.47 -42.75 1.68
CA GLU A 31 -10.45 -41.65 1.63
C GLU A 31 -10.44 -40.78 2.89
N LEU A 32 -10.33 -41.39 4.08
CA LEU A 32 -10.24 -40.67 5.36
C LEU A 32 -8.97 -39.82 5.39
N THR A 33 -7.82 -40.40 5.02
CA THR A 33 -6.54 -39.69 4.94
C THR A 33 -6.62 -38.49 3.96
N GLN A 34 -7.28 -38.66 2.82
CA GLN A 34 -7.50 -37.56 1.87
C GLN A 34 -8.41 -36.45 2.44
N LYS A 35 -9.47 -36.82 3.16
CA LYS A 35 -10.36 -35.86 3.83
C LYS A 35 -9.65 -35.10 4.95
N GLU A 36 -8.84 -35.78 5.76
CA GLU A 36 -8.03 -35.18 6.82
C GLU A 36 -7.02 -34.18 6.24
N ASN A 37 -6.26 -34.57 5.22
CA ASN A 37 -5.34 -33.67 4.52
C ASN A 37 -6.06 -32.44 3.94
N LYS A 38 -7.24 -32.63 3.34
CA LYS A 38 -8.06 -31.54 2.81
C LYS A 38 -8.61 -30.61 3.90
N LEU A 39 -8.96 -31.17 5.06
CA LEU A 39 -9.42 -30.39 6.20
C LEU A 39 -8.27 -29.59 6.80
N GLU A 40 -7.08 -30.18 6.89
CA GLU A 40 -5.88 -29.52 7.37
C GLU A 40 -5.46 -28.37 6.46
N THR A 41 -5.47 -28.56 5.12
CA THR A 41 -5.16 -27.48 4.17
C THR A 41 -6.17 -26.34 4.29
N LYS A 42 -7.47 -26.64 4.35
CA LYS A 42 -8.53 -25.63 4.52
C LYS A 42 -8.39 -24.86 5.84
N THR A 43 -7.98 -25.54 6.90
CA THR A 43 -7.75 -24.90 8.21
C THR A 43 -6.55 -23.94 8.17
N LYS A 44 -5.47 -24.32 7.48
CA LYS A 44 -4.30 -23.46 7.25
C LYS A 44 -4.66 -22.22 6.43
N GLU A 45 -5.45 -22.37 5.38
CA GLU A 45 -5.95 -21.26 4.54
C GLU A 45 -6.77 -20.26 5.35
N ILE A 46 -7.79 -20.73 6.10
CA ILE A 46 -8.63 -19.88 6.95
C ILE A 46 -7.79 -19.13 7.98
N THR A 47 -6.77 -19.77 8.55
CA THR A 47 -5.88 -19.14 9.53
C THR A 47 -5.05 -18.03 8.88
N ALA A 48 -4.53 -18.26 7.68
CA ALA A 48 -3.79 -17.25 6.91
C ALA A 48 -4.70 -16.07 6.53
N GLU A 49 -5.92 -16.33 6.08
CA GLU A 49 -6.92 -15.30 5.77
C GLU A 49 -7.27 -14.46 6.99
N LYS A 50 -7.52 -15.07 8.15
CA LYS A 50 -7.79 -14.34 9.40
C LYS A 50 -6.61 -13.46 9.82
N GLN A 51 -5.38 -13.95 9.70
CA GLN A 51 -4.19 -13.15 9.97
C GLN A 51 -4.08 -11.97 9.00
N MET A 52 -4.41 -12.17 7.72
CA MET A 52 -4.41 -11.11 6.73
C MET A 52 -5.49 -10.06 6.96
N LEU A 53 -6.70 -10.49 7.30
CA LEU A 53 -7.79 -9.61 7.70
C LEU A 53 -7.40 -8.75 8.91
N LYS A 54 -6.76 -9.36 9.92
CA LYS A 54 -6.26 -8.62 11.08
C LYS A 54 -5.22 -7.56 10.67
N LEU A 55 -4.19 -7.95 9.93
CA LEU A 55 -3.15 -7.01 9.45
C LEU A 55 -3.73 -5.87 8.61
N ASN A 56 -4.70 -6.15 7.75
CA ASN A 56 -5.35 -5.11 6.94
C ASN A 56 -6.27 -4.21 7.76
N SER A 57 -6.91 -4.73 8.81
CA SER A 57 -7.81 -3.96 9.66
C SER A 57 -7.11 -2.89 10.50
N GLU A 58 -5.80 -3.03 10.75
CA GLU A 58 -4.98 -2.09 11.51
C GLU A 58 -4.55 -0.87 10.67
N VAL A 59 -4.59 -1.00 9.33
CA VAL A 59 -4.14 0.05 8.41
C VAL A 59 -5.14 1.19 8.36
N GLU A 60 -4.63 2.41 8.50
CA GLU A 60 -5.36 3.64 8.19
C GLU A 60 -5.18 4.00 6.71
N ASN A 61 -3.93 4.12 6.25
CA ASN A 61 -3.60 4.40 4.86
C ASN A 61 -2.22 3.85 4.48
N THR A 62 -2.03 3.54 3.20
CA THR A 62 -0.71 3.15 2.65
C THR A 62 0.04 4.39 2.16
N ILE A 63 1.23 4.61 2.69
CA ILE A 63 2.09 5.75 2.37
C ILE A 63 2.94 5.45 1.15
N ILE A 64 3.57 4.26 1.13
CA ILE A 64 4.39 3.78 0.03
C ILE A 64 3.99 2.35 -0.27
N TYR A 65 3.78 2.08 -1.55
CA TYR A 65 3.72 0.75 -2.11
C TYR A 65 4.72 0.70 -3.26
N CYS A 66 5.71 -0.17 -3.20
CA CYS A 66 6.76 -0.24 -4.21
C CYS A 66 7.31 -1.65 -4.39
N GLU A 67 8.00 -1.88 -5.50
CA GLU A 67 8.63 -3.16 -5.77
C GLU A 67 9.96 -3.03 -6.51
N ASN A 68 10.78 -4.07 -6.44
CA ASN A 68 11.89 -4.30 -7.35
C ASN A 68 11.87 -5.76 -7.81
N LYS A 69 13.00 -6.28 -8.31
CA LYS A 69 13.12 -7.67 -8.77
C LYS A 69 13.03 -8.70 -7.63
N LYS A 70 13.37 -8.31 -6.40
CA LYS A 70 13.48 -9.20 -5.23
C LYS A 70 12.31 -9.05 -4.26
N PHE A 71 11.80 -7.83 -4.09
CA PHE A 71 10.89 -7.49 -3.01
C PHE A 71 9.69 -6.69 -3.51
N ILE A 72 8.57 -6.91 -2.83
CA ILE A 72 7.42 -6.00 -2.78
C ILE A 72 7.38 -5.43 -1.37
N ILE A 73 7.21 -4.13 -1.22
CA ILE A 73 7.23 -3.44 0.08
C ILE A 73 6.03 -2.50 0.21
N LYS A 74 5.42 -2.49 1.39
CA LYS A 74 4.44 -1.48 1.81
C LYS A 74 4.89 -0.79 3.09
N ILE A 75 4.74 0.53 3.11
CA ILE A 75 4.78 1.36 4.32
C ILE A 75 3.37 1.87 4.57
N ASP A 76 2.80 1.51 5.72
CA ASP A 76 1.45 1.87 6.11
C ASP A 76 1.48 2.77 7.35
N ASN A 77 0.60 3.79 7.39
CA ASN A 77 0.15 4.40 8.63
C ASN A 77 -0.91 3.47 9.25
N LEU A 78 -0.76 3.20 10.53
CA LEU A 78 -1.71 2.44 11.31
C LEU A 78 -2.69 3.35 12.03
N LYS A 79 -3.88 2.83 12.35
CA LYS A 79 -4.95 3.57 13.05
C LYS A 79 -4.55 4.07 14.45
N ASN A 80 -3.51 3.48 15.05
CA ASN A 80 -2.97 3.92 16.34
C ASN A 80 -1.90 5.03 16.19
N GLY A 81 -1.59 5.46 14.96
CA GLY A 81 -0.58 6.48 14.67
C GLY A 81 0.83 5.93 14.39
N ASP A 82 1.07 4.62 14.54
CA ASP A 82 2.38 4.02 14.23
C ASP A 82 2.59 3.79 12.74
N LEU A 83 3.86 3.63 12.37
CA LEU A 83 4.27 3.20 11.04
C LEU A 83 4.56 1.70 11.02
N ARG A 84 4.15 1.04 9.93
CA ARG A 84 4.43 -0.37 9.67
C ARG A 84 5.12 -0.59 8.34
N TYR A 85 6.15 -1.42 8.35
CA TYR A 85 6.81 -1.98 7.17
C TYR A 85 6.32 -3.41 6.96
N SER A 86 5.89 -3.72 5.74
CA SER A 86 5.61 -5.09 5.31
C SER A 86 6.37 -5.40 4.04
N SER A 87 7.00 -6.57 3.96
CA SER A 87 7.65 -7.03 2.72
C SER A 87 7.30 -8.46 2.34
N TRP A 88 7.37 -8.70 1.04
CA TRP A 88 7.19 -10.00 0.41
C TRP A 88 8.37 -10.25 -0.53
N ASP A 89 9.01 -11.40 -0.40
CA ASP A 89 10.01 -11.83 -1.37
C ASP A 89 9.32 -12.36 -2.62
N LYS A 90 9.75 -11.89 -3.79
CA LYS A 90 9.22 -12.41 -5.06
C LYS A 90 9.59 -13.89 -5.20
N PRO A 91 8.66 -14.73 -5.70
CA PRO A 91 7.45 -14.38 -6.44
C PRO A 91 6.16 -14.21 -5.60
N LYS A 92 6.23 -14.14 -4.26
CA LYS A 92 5.03 -13.91 -3.43
C LYS A 92 4.38 -12.57 -3.78
N SER A 93 3.07 -12.48 -3.58
CA SER A 93 2.28 -11.28 -3.83
C SER A 93 1.65 -10.74 -2.54
N ILE A 94 1.13 -9.51 -2.58
CA ILE A 94 0.41 -8.87 -1.46
C ILE A 94 -0.88 -9.59 -1.05
N ALA A 95 -1.37 -10.53 -1.86
CA ALA A 95 -2.51 -11.38 -1.50
C ALA A 95 -2.12 -12.48 -0.50
N THR A 96 -0.83 -12.71 -0.29
CA THR A 96 -0.30 -13.69 0.66
C THR A 96 0.24 -13.02 1.91
N LYS A 97 0.52 -13.80 2.96
CA LYS A 97 1.14 -13.28 4.18
C LYS A 97 2.52 -12.66 3.87
N PRO A 98 2.82 -11.44 4.38
CA PRO A 98 4.15 -10.85 4.28
C PRO A 98 5.22 -11.79 4.85
N THR A 99 6.39 -11.82 4.22
CA THR A 99 7.55 -12.51 4.80
C THR A 99 8.00 -11.80 6.07
N LEU A 100 8.00 -10.47 6.07
CA LEU A 100 8.44 -9.65 7.20
C LEU A 100 7.42 -8.55 7.48
N VAL A 101 7.15 -8.33 8.77
CA VAL A 101 6.35 -7.21 9.26
C VAL A 101 7.11 -6.58 10.43
N LEU A 102 7.36 -5.26 10.34
CA LEU A 102 8.01 -4.48 11.39
C LEU A 102 7.12 -3.30 11.77
N TYR A 103 7.02 -3.05 13.07
CA TYR A 103 6.30 -1.91 13.65
C TYR A 103 7.28 -0.86 14.15
N ASP A 104 6.76 0.20 14.78
CA ASP A 104 7.55 1.26 15.43
C ASP A 104 8.51 1.99 14.47
N GLY A 105 8.07 2.16 13.22
CA GLY A 105 8.83 2.89 12.22
C GLY A 105 9.01 4.35 12.57
N LYS A 106 10.14 4.92 12.16
CA LYS A 106 10.43 6.35 12.27
C LYS A 106 10.44 7.02 10.91
N VAL A 107 10.03 8.27 10.85
CA VAL A 107 10.13 9.10 9.65
C VAL A 107 11.13 10.22 9.86
N GLU A 108 12.07 10.36 8.93
CA GLU A 108 13.04 11.46 8.87
C GLU A 108 12.81 12.29 7.61
N ASN A 109 12.44 13.56 7.79
CA ASN A 109 12.19 14.47 6.67
C ASN A 109 13.50 15.13 6.22
N GLN A 110 13.78 15.08 4.91
CA GLN A 110 15.01 15.59 4.30
C GLN A 110 14.89 17.10 3.96
N GLY A 111 14.26 17.87 4.85
CA GLY A 111 13.91 19.28 4.63
C GLY A 111 12.64 19.48 3.80
N THR A 112 12.25 20.75 3.59
CA THR A 112 10.95 21.15 2.99
C THR A 112 10.67 20.52 1.62
N SER A 113 11.72 20.23 0.85
CA SER A 113 11.61 19.70 -0.52
C SER A 113 12.38 18.40 -0.76
N GLY A 114 13.15 17.88 0.21
CA GLY A 114 14.02 16.71 -0.02
C GLY A 114 13.29 15.37 -0.04
N GLY A 115 12.13 15.30 0.61
CA GLY A 115 11.35 14.07 0.76
C GLY A 115 11.44 13.47 2.16
N SER A 116 11.20 12.17 2.30
CA SER A 116 11.10 11.50 3.60
C SER A 116 11.74 10.11 3.57
N HIS A 117 12.41 9.73 4.65
CA HIS A 117 12.98 8.40 4.86
C HIS A 117 12.20 7.69 5.96
N TYR A 118 11.82 6.43 5.70
CA TYR A 118 11.08 5.59 6.64
C TYR A 118 12.02 4.49 7.14
N ILE A 119 12.26 4.44 8.44
CA ILE A 119 13.32 3.65 9.05
C ILE A 119 12.71 2.67 10.05
N PHE A 120 12.99 1.39 9.86
CA PHE A 120 12.57 0.31 10.73
C PHE A 120 13.80 -0.49 11.17
N LYS A 121 13.87 -0.84 12.46
CA LYS A 121 15.02 -1.56 13.03
C LYS A 121 14.58 -2.84 13.69
N THR A 122 15.35 -3.91 13.49
CA THR A 122 15.17 -5.18 14.20
C THR A 122 16.54 -5.85 14.37
N GLY A 123 16.97 -5.99 15.63
CA GLY A 123 18.35 -6.37 15.94
C GLY A 123 19.35 -5.47 15.22
N GLU A 124 20.30 -6.09 14.52
CA GLU A 124 21.37 -5.41 13.76
C GLU A 124 20.93 -4.89 12.39
N TRP A 125 19.68 -5.15 11.99
CA TRP A 125 19.15 -4.75 10.70
C TRP A 125 18.45 -3.40 10.77
N SER A 126 18.72 -2.56 9.77
CA SER A 126 17.93 -1.37 9.46
C SER A 126 17.35 -1.49 8.05
N TYR A 127 16.03 -1.36 7.96
CA TYR A 127 15.25 -1.36 6.74
C TYR A 127 14.79 0.07 6.47
N ILE A 128 15.33 0.66 5.41
CA ILE A 128 15.13 2.07 5.11
C ILE A 128 14.47 2.18 3.74
N ILE A 129 13.33 2.87 3.69
CA ILE A 129 12.70 3.31 2.45
C ILE A 129 12.92 4.81 2.29
N GLU A 130 13.72 5.17 1.30
CA GLU A 130 13.97 6.57 0.97
C GLU A 130 12.98 7.00 -0.11
N ASN A 131 12.24 8.09 0.13
CA ASN A 131 11.39 8.73 -0.88
C ASN A 131 11.99 10.10 -1.20
N ASN A 132 12.88 10.14 -2.19
CA ASN A 132 13.63 11.32 -2.57
C ASN A 132 12.85 12.10 -3.64
N LEU A 133 12.39 13.30 -3.30
CA LEU A 133 11.54 14.12 -4.18
C LEU A 133 12.35 15.06 -5.09
N VAL A 134 13.55 15.44 -4.65
CA VAL A 134 14.47 16.34 -5.36
C VAL A 134 15.85 15.70 -5.42
N GLY A 135 16.52 15.88 -6.53
CA GLY A 135 17.87 15.41 -6.76
C GLY A 135 18.47 16.05 -8.01
N GLU A 136 19.79 15.96 -8.16
CA GLU A 136 20.53 16.56 -9.28
C GLU A 136 20.13 15.94 -10.62
N THR A 137 19.79 14.65 -10.61
CA THR A 137 19.40 13.88 -11.79
C THR A 137 18.07 13.15 -11.60
N ALA A 138 17.41 12.77 -12.69
CA ALA A 138 16.19 11.98 -12.63
C ALA A 138 16.41 10.62 -11.93
N GLU A 139 17.59 10.04 -12.09
CA GLU A 139 18.00 8.78 -11.48
C GLU A 139 18.07 8.88 -9.95
N SER A 140 18.49 10.03 -9.42
CA SER A 140 18.59 10.30 -7.98
C SER A 140 17.24 10.57 -7.27
N THR A 141 16.17 10.75 -8.05
CA THR A 141 14.81 10.93 -7.52
C THR A 141 14.00 9.63 -7.56
N GLY A 142 13.06 9.48 -6.63
CA GLY A 142 12.16 8.34 -6.55
C GLY A 142 12.24 7.60 -5.22
N VAL A 143 11.76 6.35 -5.22
CA VAL A 143 11.74 5.49 -4.04
C VAL A 143 12.92 4.53 -4.10
N PHE A 144 13.64 4.38 -2.99
CA PHE A 144 14.77 3.47 -2.87
C PHE A 144 14.63 2.59 -1.64
N LEU A 145 15.08 1.35 -1.77
CA LEU A 145 15.27 0.43 -0.66
C LEU A 145 16.74 0.46 -0.26
N LYS A 146 17.01 0.64 1.03
CA LYS A 146 18.33 0.48 1.62
C LYS A 146 18.25 -0.49 2.80
N LEU A 147 19.02 -1.58 2.73
CA LEU A 147 19.14 -2.56 3.80
C LEU A 147 20.54 -2.46 4.39
N ILE A 148 20.63 -2.30 5.71
CA ILE A 148 21.89 -2.23 6.44
C ILE A 148 21.87 -3.33 7.50
N ASN A 149 22.99 -4.05 7.62
CA ASN A 149 23.22 -5.02 8.68
C ASN A 149 24.57 -4.72 9.32
N ASN A 150 24.64 -4.57 10.65
CA ASN A 150 25.88 -4.28 11.37
C ASN A 150 26.63 -3.07 10.77
N GLY A 151 25.90 -2.02 10.41
CA GLY A 151 26.43 -0.82 9.76
C GLY A 151 26.87 -0.98 8.30
N LYS A 152 26.83 -2.18 7.72
CA LYS A 152 27.20 -2.44 6.32
C LYS A 152 25.97 -2.52 5.42
N GLN A 153 25.97 -1.76 4.34
CA GLN A 153 24.93 -1.81 3.32
C GLN A 153 24.94 -3.17 2.62
N GLN A 154 23.81 -3.87 2.69
CA GLN A 154 23.60 -5.17 2.05
C GLN A 154 22.85 -5.02 0.72
N GLU A 155 21.95 -4.04 0.63
CA GLU A 155 21.16 -3.78 -0.57
C GLU A 155 20.94 -2.26 -0.67
N TYR A 156 21.06 -1.76 -1.89
CA TYR A 156 20.57 -0.44 -2.26
C TYR A 156 20.04 -0.50 -3.68
N SER A 157 18.73 -0.30 -3.83
CA SER A 157 18.09 -0.40 -5.13
C SER A 157 16.96 0.59 -5.29
N LYS A 158 16.83 1.08 -6.51
CA LYS A 158 15.66 1.88 -6.91
C LYS A 158 14.44 0.97 -7.00
N MET A 159 13.34 1.46 -6.45
CA MET A 159 12.06 0.77 -6.42
C MET A 159 11.12 1.39 -7.46
N ILE A 160 10.35 0.54 -8.13
CA ILE A 160 9.20 0.94 -8.91
C ILE A 160 8.10 1.31 -7.91
N ASN A 161 7.70 2.58 -7.89
CA ASN A 161 6.62 3.03 -7.03
C ASN A 161 5.27 2.59 -7.61
N LEU A 162 4.60 1.68 -6.92
CA LEU A 162 3.30 1.11 -7.25
C LEU A 162 2.14 1.76 -6.48
N THR A 163 2.41 2.79 -5.67
CA THR A 163 1.37 3.54 -4.95
C THR A 163 0.42 4.14 -5.98
N ALA A 164 -0.63 3.41 -6.31
CA ALA A 164 -1.53 3.74 -7.41
C ALA A 164 -2.24 5.04 -7.07
N LYS A 165 -2.05 6.04 -7.95
CA LYS A 165 -2.47 7.43 -7.82
C LYS A 165 -1.91 8.13 -6.59
N LYS A 166 -0.83 8.87 -6.83
CA LYS A 166 -0.66 10.14 -6.15
C LYS A 166 -2.00 10.89 -6.19
N ASP A 167 -2.56 11.32 -5.06
CA ASP A 167 -3.87 12.01 -4.97
C ASP A 167 -3.99 13.26 -5.89
N TYR A 168 -2.88 13.70 -6.46
CA TYR A 168 -2.74 14.82 -7.38
C TYR A 168 -2.55 14.44 -8.86
N ASP A 169 -2.67 13.17 -9.21
CA ASP A 169 -2.73 12.72 -10.60
C ASP A 169 -4.10 12.09 -10.90
N LEU A 170 -5.16 12.68 -10.33
CA LEU A 170 -6.53 12.32 -10.70
C LEU A 170 -6.75 12.64 -12.18
N ALA A 171 -7.41 11.72 -12.90
CA ALA A 171 -7.81 11.92 -14.30
C ALA A 171 -8.74 13.14 -14.46
N SER A 172 -9.46 13.51 -13.40
CA SER A 172 -10.26 14.73 -13.29
C SER A 172 -10.30 15.20 -11.84
N TYR A 173 -10.44 16.51 -11.63
CA TYR A 173 -10.63 17.12 -10.31
C TYR A 173 -12.07 17.56 -10.13
N SER A 174 -12.57 17.39 -8.91
CA SER A 174 -13.88 17.87 -8.48
C SER A 174 -13.73 19.05 -7.51
N LYS A 175 -14.80 19.83 -7.35
CA LYS A 175 -14.85 20.90 -6.32
C LYS A 175 -14.56 20.35 -4.92
N GLY A 176 -15.01 19.12 -4.63
CA GLY A 176 -14.75 18.43 -3.37
C GLY A 176 -13.27 18.30 -3.03
N ASN A 177 -12.41 18.14 -4.05
CA ASN A 177 -10.97 18.08 -3.84
C ASN A 177 -10.39 19.40 -3.33
N LEU A 178 -10.97 20.55 -3.70
CA LEU A 178 -10.50 21.87 -3.29
C LEU A 178 -10.91 22.25 -1.87
N ILE A 179 -12.01 21.71 -1.35
CA ILE A 179 -12.58 22.11 -0.05
C ILE A 179 -11.57 21.98 1.09
N GLY A 180 -11.51 23.00 1.94
CA GLY A 180 -10.59 23.11 3.06
C GLY A 180 -9.58 24.25 2.93
N ASN A 181 -8.59 24.24 3.83
CA ASN A 181 -7.63 25.33 3.99
C ASN A 181 -6.35 25.06 3.20
N TRP A 182 -5.78 26.11 2.64
CA TRP A 182 -4.58 26.12 1.82
C TRP A 182 -3.68 27.28 2.23
N ILE A 183 -2.37 27.05 2.26
CA ILE A 183 -1.39 28.05 2.71
C ILE A 183 -0.17 28.11 1.82
N THR A 184 0.46 29.29 1.74
CA THR A 184 1.82 29.42 1.21
C THR A 184 2.86 28.96 2.26
N PRO A 185 3.91 28.23 1.88
CA PRO A 185 4.89 27.67 2.81
C PRO A 185 5.98 28.65 3.30
N HIS A 186 5.91 29.95 2.95
CA HIS A 186 6.97 30.94 3.20
C HIS A 186 6.53 32.13 4.09
N TYR A 187 7.48 33.01 4.44
CA TYR A 187 7.42 34.07 5.46
C TYR A 187 6.22 35.05 5.44
N ALA A 188 5.41 35.08 4.37
CA ALA A 188 4.10 35.70 4.36
C ALA A 188 3.05 34.62 4.05
N VAL A 189 2.42 34.10 5.11
CA VAL A 189 1.44 33.01 5.02
C VAL A 189 0.13 33.58 4.48
N ARG A 190 -0.04 33.49 3.16
CA ARG A 190 -1.32 33.70 2.50
C ARG A 190 -2.20 32.49 2.78
N LYS A 191 -3.49 32.72 3.02
CA LYS A 191 -4.46 31.67 3.31
C LYS A 191 -5.57 31.70 2.29
N LEU A 192 -5.91 30.53 1.77
CA LEU A 192 -7.01 30.33 0.84
C LEU A 192 -7.88 29.20 1.40
N SER A 193 -9.18 29.45 1.58
CA SER A 193 -10.11 28.44 2.08
C SER A 193 -11.27 28.29 1.11
N PHE A 194 -11.56 27.06 0.69
CA PHE A 194 -12.69 26.74 -0.19
C PHE A 194 -13.82 26.08 0.60
N PHE A 195 -15.05 26.49 0.31
CA PHE A 195 -16.26 26.01 0.95
C PHE A 195 -17.14 25.23 -0.04
N ASP A 196 -17.89 24.26 0.48
CA ASP A 196 -18.78 23.39 -0.29
C ASP A 196 -19.87 24.14 -1.07
N ASN A 197 -20.31 25.29 -0.56
CA ASN A 197 -21.24 26.21 -1.20
C ASN A 197 -20.67 26.96 -2.43
N GLY A 198 -19.41 26.70 -2.82
CA GLY A 198 -18.79 27.31 -3.99
C GLY A 198 -18.15 28.69 -3.74
N ARG A 199 -18.05 29.11 -2.48
CA ARG A 199 -17.34 30.34 -2.07
C ARG A 199 -15.91 30.04 -1.61
N PHE A 200 -15.09 31.09 -1.54
CA PHE A 200 -13.78 31.04 -0.93
C PHE A 200 -13.50 32.28 -0.08
N THR A 201 -12.53 32.18 0.82
CA THR A 201 -11.89 33.33 1.49
C THR A 201 -10.40 33.35 1.16
N PHE A 202 -9.85 34.52 0.90
CA PHE A 202 -8.45 34.76 0.61
C PHE A 202 -7.88 35.83 1.54
N ASP A 203 -6.73 35.53 2.14
CA ASP A 203 -5.99 36.39 3.05
C ASP A 203 -4.56 36.53 2.51
N GLU A 204 -4.14 37.76 2.22
CA GLU A 204 -2.81 38.06 1.66
C GLU A 204 -1.68 38.02 2.70
N GLY A 205 -1.99 37.64 3.94
CA GLY A 205 -1.07 37.59 5.07
C GLY A 205 -1.24 38.77 6.05
N ASP A 206 -2.17 39.68 5.79
CA ASP A 206 -2.51 40.82 6.66
C ASP A 206 -3.70 40.52 7.60
N GLY A 207 -4.31 39.33 7.49
CA GLY A 207 -5.46 38.91 8.27
C GLY A 207 -6.80 39.41 7.73
N LYS A 208 -6.81 40.25 6.69
CA LYS A 208 -8.05 40.69 6.03
C LYS A 208 -8.49 39.63 5.04
N LYS A 209 -9.77 39.29 5.08
CA LYS A 209 -10.36 38.29 4.20
C LYS A 209 -11.09 38.97 3.05
N ILE A 210 -10.70 38.60 1.85
CA ILE A 210 -11.41 38.91 0.61
C ILE A 210 -12.18 37.66 0.20
N GLU A 211 -13.43 37.83 -0.22
CA GLU A 211 -14.31 36.73 -0.59
C GLU A 211 -14.63 36.72 -2.07
N GLY A 212 -15.14 35.58 -2.52
CA GLY A 212 -15.59 35.41 -3.88
C GLY A 212 -16.17 34.03 -4.16
N LYS A 213 -16.43 33.78 -5.43
CA LYS A 213 -16.87 32.48 -5.96
C LYS A 213 -15.75 31.84 -6.77
N PHE A 214 -15.59 30.53 -6.64
CA PHE A 214 -14.59 29.80 -7.42
C PHE A 214 -15.23 28.89 -8.47
N LYS A 215 -14.51 28.70 -9.58
CA LYS A 215 -14.84 27.73 -10.63
C LYS A 215 -13.65 26.82 -10.86
N LEU A 216 -13.92 25.53 -10.99
CA LEU A 216 -12.93 24.53 -11.38
C LEU A 216 -13.29 23.99 -12.77
N ILE A 217 -12.35 24.06 -13.71
CA ILE A 217 -12.44 23.42 -15.02
C ILE A 217 -11.15 22.66 -15.26
N ALA A 218 -11.24 21.33 -15.35
CA ALA A 218 -10.08 20.44 -15.42
C ALA A 218 -9.08 20.68 -14.27
N LYS A 219 -7.96 21.37 -14.53
CA LYS A 219 -6.97 21.75 -13.52
C LYS A 219 -6.94 23.26 -13.22
N THR A 220 -7.77 24.05 -13.87
CA THR A 220 -7.80 25.52 -13.70
C THR A 220 -8.84 25.91 -12.66
N VAL A 221 -8.38 26.61 -11.63
CA VAL A 221 -9.21 27.21 -10.59
C VAL A 221 -9.25 28.72 -10.81
N THR A 222 -10.42 29.24 -11.15
CA THR A 222 -10.66 30.68 -11.25
C THR A 222 -11.30 31.15 -9.95
N LEU A 223 -10.64 32.10 -9.28
CA LEU A 223 -11.16 32.82 -8.12
C LEU A 223 -11.75 34.13 -8.62
N ASN A 224 -13.08 34.27 -8.61
CA ASN A 224 -13.75 35.53 -8.95
C ASN A 224 -14.09 36.24 -7.64
N PHE A 225 -13.38 37.31 -7.34
CA PHE A 225 -13.58 38.08 -6.12
C PHE A 225 -14.86 38.92 -6.20
N ASP A 226 -15.51 39.15 -5.07
CA ASP A 226 -16.76 39.91 -5.01
C ASP A 226 -16.56 41.39 -5.40
N ASN A 227 -15.31 41.88 -5.38
CA ASN A 227 -14.94 43.22 -5.88
C ASN A 227 -14.76 43.30 -7.42
N GLY A 228 -15.02 42.21 -8.14
CA GLY A 228 -14.96 42.15 -9.60
C GLY A 228 -13.62 41.76 -10.20
N THR A 229 -12.57 41.57 -9.39
CA THR A 229 -11.28 41.04 -9.90
C THR A 229 -11.30 39.52 -9.99
N ALA A 230 -10.34 38.95 -10.71
CA ALA A 230 -10.16 37.50 -10.78
C ALA A 230 -8.70 37.10 -10.68
N LYS A 231 -8.45 35.94 -10.07
CA LYS A 231 -7.15 35.27 -9.98
C LYS A 231 -7.25 33.86 -10.55
N ILE A 232 -6.23 33.43 -11.31
CA ILE A 232 -6.21 32.09 -11.91
C ILE A 232 -5.10 31.25 -11.29
N LEU A 233 -5.49 30.16 -10.66
CA LEU A 233 -4.60 29.13 -10.13
C LEU A 233 -4.75 27.84 -10.94
N LYS A 234 -3.69 27.03 -10.96
CA LYS A 234 -3.70 25.70 -11.57
C LYS A 234 -3.33 24.65 -10.53
N ILE A 235 -4.00 23.50 -10.60
CA ILE A 235 -3.67 22.35 -9.76
C ILE A 235 -2.40 21.69 -10.34
N GLY A 236 -1.39 21.53 -9.48
CA GLY A 236 -0.09 20.95 -9.82
C GLY A 236 1.08 21.91 -9.63
N SER A 237 2.25 21.38 -9.25
CA SER A 237 3.51 22.13 -9.19
C SER A 237 4.74 21.26 -9.54
N GLY A 238 5.90 21.89 -9.74
CA GLY A 238 7.19 21.23 -9.98
C GLY A 238 7.43 20.73 -11.40
N ARG A 239 8.63 20.17 -11.68
CA ARG A 239 9.08 19.71 -13.02
C ARG A 239 8.15 18.68 -13.68
N ALA A 240 7.39 17.92 -12.89
CA ALA A 240 6.46 16.91 -13.38
C ALA A 240 4.97 17.31 -13.23
N ASN A 241 4.68 18.49 -12.64
CA ASN A 241 3.31 18.95 -12.37
C ASN A 241 2.46 17.98 -11.53
N THR A 242 3.11 17.20 -10.66
CA THR A 242 2.50 16.14 -9.87
C THR A 242 2.52 16.54 -8.39
N SER A 243 1.77 17.56 -7.97
CA SER A 243 1.58 17.82 -6.54
C SER A 243 0.18 18.35 -6.32
N PHE A 244 -0.45 18.07 -5.16
CA PHE A 244 -1.76 18.67 -4.86
C PHE A 244 -1.57 20.08 -4.31
N SER A 245 -1.10 20.95 -5.18
CA SER A 245 -0.82 22.36 -4.90
C SER A 245 -1.64 23.23 -5.85
N LEU A 246 -1.97 24.45 -5.43
CA LEU A 246 -2.52 25.46 -6.32
C LEU A 246 -1.43 26.48 -6.64
N VAL A 247 -1.08 26.60 -7.92
CA VAL A 247 0.01 27.45 -8.38
C VAL A 247 -0.49 28.43 -9.44
N GLY A 248 -0.12 29.69 -9.30
CA GLY A 248 -0.47 30.73 -10.27
C GLY A 248 0.01 32.08 -9.77
N GLU A 249 0.32 32.98 -10.71
CA GLU A 249 0.65 34.39 -10.40
C GLU A 249 1.78 34.56 -9.36
N GLY A 250 2.79 33.67 -9.39
CA GLY A 250 3.93 33.70 -8.46
C GLY A 250 3.64 33.08 -7.09
N GLU A 251 2.44 32.54 -6.86
CA GLU A 251 2.05 31.91 -5.61
C GLU A 251 1.99 30.38 -5.73
N SER A 252 2.25 29.70 -4.62
CA SER A 252 2.11 28.25 -4.50
C SER A 252 1.47 27.91 -3.15
N PHE A 253 0.24 27.41 -3.19
CA PHE A 253 -0.51 27.00 -2.02
C PHE A 253 -0.46 25.49 -1.85
N SER A 254 -0.22 25.03 -0.62
CA SER A 254 -0.31 23.64 -0.22
C SER A 254 -1.54 23.43 0.66
N LYS A 255 -2.28 22.35 0.43
CA LYS A 255 -3.44 22.02 1.26
C LYS A 255 -2.99 21.65 2.66
N GLN A 256 -3.60 22.27 3.68
CA GLN A 256 -3.37 21.87 5.06
C GLN A 256 -3.99 20.49 5.28
N ARG A 257 -3.18 19.54 5.77
CA ARG A 257 -3.68 18.25 6.24
C ARG A 257 -4.41 18.49 7.57
N LYS A 258 -5.60 17.92 7.72
CA LYS A 258 -6.32 17.90 8.99
C LYS A 258 -5.60 16.99 9.98
#